data_AF-A0A2Y9T764-F1
#
_entry.id   AF-A0A2Y9T764-F1
#
_cell.length_a   1.000
_cell.length_b   1.000
_cell.length_c   1.000
_cell.angle_alpha   90.00
_cell.angle_beta   90.00
_cell.angle_gamma   90.00
#
_symmetry.space_group_name_H-M   'P 1'
#
loop_
_entity.id
_entity.type
_entity.pdbx_description
1 polymer ?
#
loop_
_entity_poly.entity_id
_entity_poly.type
_entity_poly.pdbx_seq_one_letter_code
_entity_poly.pdbx_strand_id
1 'polypeptide(L)'
;MDAVAVYHGKISRETGEKLLLATGLDGSYLLRDSESVPGVYCLCVLYQGYIYTYRVSQTETGSWSAETAPGVHKRFFRKIKNLISAFQKPDQGIIIPLQYPVEKKPSARSTQGATGRREDPDVFLKAP
;
A
#
# COMPACT_ATOMS: atom_id res chain seq x y z
N MET A 1 -4.84 -0.30 -16.42
CA MET A 1 -4.14 0.48 -15.38
C MET A 1 -2.87 -0.28 -15.04
N ASP A 2 -1.68 0.31 -15.25
CA ASP A 2 -0.42 -0.28 -14.79
C ASP A 2 -0.56 -0.59 -13.28
N ALA A 3 -0.50 -1.87 -12.88
CA ALA A 3 -0.56 -2.27 -11.49
C ALA A 3 0.72 -1.79 -10.77
N VAL A 4 0.56 -1.11 -9.63
CA VAL A 4 1.67 -0.65 -8.80
C VAL A 4 1.81 -1.63 -7.64
N ALA A 5 2.94 -2.32 -7.53
CA ALA A 5 3.15 -3.38 -6.52
C ALA A 5 3.04 -2.86 -5.07
N VAL A 6 3.41 -1.60 -4.84
CA VAL A 6 3.31 -0.93 -3.53
C VAL A 6 1.92 -0.38 -3.22
N TYR A 7 0.93 -0.60 -4.09
CA TYR A 7 -0.44 -0.15 -3.86
C TYR A 7 -1.25 -1.20 -3.09
N HIS A 8 -1.65 -0.85 -1.87
CA HIS A 8 -2.39 -1.74 -0.97
C HIS A 8 -3.91 -1.60 -1.10
N GLY A 9 -4.39 -0.56 -1.78
CA GLY A 9 -5.83 -0.23 -1.85
C GLY A 9 -6.33 0.44 -0.57
N LYS A 10 -7.57 0.12 -0.20
CA LYS A 10 -8.29 0.69 0.96
C LYS A 10 -7.86 0.03 2.27
N ILE A 11 -6.60 0.18 2.65
CA ILE A 11 -6.13 -0.16 4.00
C ILE A 11 -6.24 1.06 4.91
N SER A 12 -6.47 0.84 6.21
CA SER A 12 -6.49 1.92 7.19
C SER A 12 -5.10 2.53 7.39
N ARG A 13 -5.05 3.78 7.87
CA ARG A 13 -3.81 4.43 8.29
C ARG A 13 -2.99 3.55 9.22
N GLU A 14 -3.63 3.02 10.27
CA GLU A 14 -2.98 2.17 11.29
C GLU A 14 -2.41 0.88 10.68
N THR A 15 -3.11 0.30 9.69
CA THR A 15 -2.61 -0.88 8.97
C THR A 15 -1.35 -0.52 8.17
N GLY A 16 -1.36 0.62 7.47
CA GLY A 16 -0.20 1.11 6.73
C GLY A 16 0.99 1.40 7.64
N GLU A 17 0.76 2.04 8.80
CA GLU A 17 1.79 2.32 9.80
C GLU A 17 2.43 1.03 10.33
N LYS A 18 1.62 0.02 10.68
CA LYS A 18 2.13 -1.28 11.13
C LYS A 18 2.98 -1.96 10.05
N LEU A 19 2.57 -1.93 8.79
CA LEU A 19 3.33 -2.51 7.69
C LEU A 19 4.69 -1.84 7.51
N LEU A 20 4.74 -0.51 7.58
CA LEU A 20 5.98 0.25 7.47
C LEU A 20 6.89 0.00 8.67
N LEU A 21 6.36 0.11 9.89
CA LEU A 21 7.12 -0.12 11.13
C LEU A 21 7.66 -1.55 11.22
N ALA A 22 6.93 -2.54 10.70
CA ALA A 22 7.39 -3.93 10.65
C ALA A 22 8.64 -4.11 9.77
N THR A 23 8.89 -3.23 8.80
CA THR A 23 10.15 -3.25 8.04
C THR A 23 11.33 -2.72 8.84
N GLY A 24 11.11 -1.72 9.69
CA GLY A 24 12.16 -1.05 10.47
C GLY A 24 13.21 -0.31 9.62
N LEU A 25 12.97 -0.08 8.32
CA LEU A 25 13.93 0.55 7.41
C LEU A 25 13.49 1.96 7.03
N ASP A 26 14.35 2.94 7.26
CA ASP A 26 14.12 4.31 6.79
C ASP A 26 14.08 4.36 5.25
N GLY A 27 13.08 5.03 4.71
CA GLY A 27 12.81 5.04 3.27
C GLY A 27 11.92 3.88 2.80
N SER A 28 11.43 3.04 3.72
CA SER A 28 10.31 2.14 3.44
C SER A 28 9.07 2.92 3.08
N TYR A 29 8.35 2.47 2.05
CA TYR A 29 7.18 3.17 1.56
C TYR A 29 6.08 2.27 1.01
N LEU A 30 4.84 2.76 1.09
CA LEU A 30 3.67 2.16 0.46
C LEU A 30 2.68 3.21 -0.02
N LEU A 31 1.77 2.79 -0.88
CA LEU A 31 0.67 3.60 -1.39
C LEU A 31 -0.67 2.98 -0.95
N ARG A 32 -1.58 3.82 -0.46
CA ARG A 32 -2.95 3.43 -0.08
C ARG A 32 -3.96 4.48 -0.50
N ASP A 33 -5.24 4.13 -0.43
CA ASP A 33 -6.32 5.11 -0.59
C ASP A 33 -6.38 6.04 0.64
N SER A 34 -6.75 7.29 0.40
CA SER A 34 -7.13 8.22 1.46
C SER A 34 -8.45 7.79 2.08
N GLU A 35 -8.49 7.76 3.41
CA GLU A 35 -9.71 7.41 4.16
C GLU A 35 -10.71 8.58 4.21
N SER A 36 -10.24 9.82 4.05
CA SER A 36 -11.05 11.03 4.17
C SER A 36 -11.45 11.66 2.84
N VAL A 37 -10.69 11.43 1.77
CA VAL A 37 -10.90 12.10 0.48
C VAL A 37 -10.94 11.08 -0.67
N PRO A 38 -12.10 10.83 -1.28
CA PRO A 38 -12.22 9.96 -2.44
C PRO A 38 -11.34 10.42 -3.61
N GLY A 39 -10.70 9.48 -4.30
CA GLY A 39 -9.83 9.77 -5.45
C GLY A 39 -8.45 10.33 -5.10
N VAL A 40 -8.16 10.50 -3.81
CA VAL A 40 -6.82 10.85 -3.30
C VAL A 40 -6.16 9.62 -2.72
N TYR A 41 -4.86 9.53 -2.95
CA TYR A 41 -3.98 8.49 -2.45
C TYR A 41 -3.03 9.06 -1.40
N CYS A 42 -2.58 8.20 -0.52
CA CYS A 42 -1.58 8.51 0.50
C CYS A 42 -0.31 7.72 0.20
N LEU A 43 0.76 8.43 -0.14
CA LEU A 43 2.12 7.89 -0.17
C LEU A 43 2.69 8.01 1.25
N CYS A 44 2.85 6.87 1.91
CA CYS A 44 3.36 6.80 3.27
C CYS A 44 4.82 6.36 3.25
N VAL A 45 5.68 7.07 3.99
CA VAL A 45 7.13 6.84 4.04
C VAL A 45 7.59 6.79 5.50
N LEU A 46 8.34 5.76 5.87
CA LEU A 46 8.95 5.63 7.19
C LEU A 46 10.26 6.43 7.25
N TYR A 47 10.42 7.25 8.28
CA TYR A 47 11.67 7.90 8.60
C TYR A 47 11.78 8.15 10.11
N GLN A 48 12.85 7.67 10.74
CA GLN A 48 13.15 7.84 12.17
C GLN A 48 11.98 7.45 13.09
N GLY A 49 11.27 6.37 12.75
CA GLY A 49 10.11 5.88 13.53
C GLY A 49 8.80 6.63 13.29
N TYR A 50 8.80 7.69 12.47
CA TYR A 50 7.60 8.42 12.08
C TYR A 50 7.16 8.09 10.66
N ILE A 51 5.84 8.09 10.44
CA ILE A 51 5.24 7.85 9.13
C ILE A 51 4.84 9.18 8.51
N TYR A 52 5.60 9.60 7.52
CA TYR A 52 5.31 10.80 6.73
C TYR A 52 4.32 10.45 5.63
N THR A 53 3.21 11.18 5.58
CA THR A 53 2.14 10.92 4.61
C THR A 53 2.03 12.08 3.63
N TYR A 54 2.24 11.78 2.34
CA TYR A 54 2.11 12.72 1.24
C TYR A 54 0.83 12.41 0.46
N ARG A 55 -0.04 13.42 0.28
CA ARG A 55 -1.24 13.26 -0.54
C ARG A 55 -0.86 13.29 -2.02
N VAL A 56 -1.34 12.31 -2.77
CA VAL A 56 -1.12 12.16 -4.20
C VAL A 56 -2.48 12.10 -4.87
N SER A 57 -2.72 12.90 -5.89
CA SER A 57 -3.98 12.91 -6.61
C SER A 57 -3.77 13.00 -8.12
N GLN A 58 -4.77 12.52 -8.85
CA GLN A 58 -4.86 12.72 -10.28
C GLN A 58 -5.59 14.03 -10.55
N THR A 59 -5.06 14.83 -11.48
CA THR A 59 -5.71 16.03 -11.99
C THR A 59 -6.83 15.66 -12.97
N GLU A 60 -7.68 16.62 -13.28
CA GLU A 60 -8.73 16.49 -14.31
C GLU A 60 -8.15 16.10 -15.69
N THR A 61 -6.94 16.55 -15.99
CA THR A 61 -6.19 16.20 -17.22
C THR A 61 -5.56 14.80 -17.18
N GLY A 62 -5.80 14.01 -16.13
CA GLY A 62 -5.28 12.66 -15.97
C GLY A 62 -3.82 12.57 -15.48
N SER A 63 -3.19 13.69 -15.13
CA SER A 63 -1.81 13.73 -14.64
C SER A 63 -1.75 13.52 -13.13
N TRP A 64 -0.70 12.86 -12.65
CA TRP A 64 -0.45 12.58 -11.25
C TRP A 64 0.42 13.64 -10.61
N SER A 65 0.10 14.03 -9.39
CA SER A 65 0.88 15.01 -8.64
C SER A 65 0.80 14.77 -7.14
N ALA A 66 1.89 15.04 -6.42
CA ALA A 66 1.89 15.11 -4.97
C ALA A 66 1.51 16.53 -4.51
N GLU A 67 0.87 16.63 -3.36
CA GLU A 67 0.63 17.91 -2.69
C GLU A 67 1.96 18.52 -2.26
N THR A 68 2.12 19.81 -2.56
CA THR A 68 3.32 20.58 -2.29
C THR A 68 2.98 21.74 -1.36
N ALA A 69 3.96 22.18 -0.57
CA ALA A 69 3.80 23.37 0.26
C ALA A 69 3.50 24.62 -0.60
N PRO A 70 2.83 25.64 -0.04
CA PRO A 70 2.61 26.91 -0.72
C PRO A 70 3.92 27.51 -1.25
N GLY A 71 3.92 27.98 -2.50
CA GLY A 71 5.09 28.55 -3.17
C GLY A 71 6.04 27.54 -3.82
N VAL A 72 5.88 26.23 -3.59
CA VAL A 72 6.66 25.19 -4.27
C VAL A 72 6.03 24.82 -5.60
N HIS A 73 6.82 24.77 -6.66
CA HIS A 73 6.34 24.39 -7.98
C HIS A 73 5.88 22.93 -8.02
N LYS A 74 4.60 22.71 -8.34
CA LYS A 74 3.99 21.39 -8.38
C LYS A 74 4.43 20.65 -9.64
N ARG A 75 4.81 19.37 -9.49
CA ARG A 75 5.22 18.51 -10.60
C ARG A 75 4.10 17.59 -11.03
N PHE A 76 3.96 17.41 -12.35
CA PHE A 76 2.95 16.57 -12.96
C PHE A 76 3.59 15.41 -13.70
N PHE A 77 3.04 14.21 -13.49
CA PHE A 77 3.55 12.97 -14.04
C PHE A 77 2.44 12.24 -14.79
N ARG A 78 2.71 11.74 -16.00
CA ARG A 78 1.68 11.01 -16.77
C ARG A 78 1.22 9.70 -16.11
N LYS A 79 2.11 9.05 -15.36
CA LYS A 79 1.85 7.78 -14.68
C LYS A 79 2.36 7.85 -13.24
N ILE A 80 1.64 7.23 -12.33
CA ILE A 80 2.02 7.17 -10.91
C ILE A 80 3.39 6.51 -10.68
N LYS A 81 3.77 5.52 -11.49
CA LYS A 81 5.10 4.91 -11.42
C LYS A 81 6.23 5.92 -11.67
N ASN A 82 6.00 6.90 -12.55
CA ASN A 82 6.99 7.94 -12.82
C ASN A 82 7.11 8.92 -11.65
N LEU A 83 6.02 9.19 -10.94
CA LEU A 83 6.03 9.99 -9.71
C LEU A 83 6.87 9.27 -8.64
N ILE A 84 6.66 7.96 -8.45
CA ILE A 84 7.45 7.14 -7.52
C ILE A 84 8.93 7.20 -7.92
N SER A 85 9.27 6.92 -9.19
CA SER A 85 10.66 6.98 -9.66
C SER A 85 11.31 8.35 -9.53
N ALA A 86 10.54 9.44 -9.62
CA ALA A 86 11.07 10.77 -9.36
C ALA A 86 11.47 10.92 -7.90
N PHE A 87 10.64 10.48 -6.96
CA PHE A 87 10.90 10.54 -5.51
C PHE A 87 11.91 9.51 -4.99
N GLN A 88 12.35 8.56 -5.81
CA GLN A 88 13.50 7.69 -5.50
C GLN A 88 14.84 8.43 -5.56
N LYS A 89 14.89 9.62 -6.18
CA LYS A 89 16.10 10.43 -6.28
C LYS A 89 16.29 11.29 -5.01
N PRO A 90 17.54 11.65 -4.67
CA PRO A 90 17.81 12.63 -3.62
C PRO A 90 17.26 14.03 -3.96
N ASP A 91 17.03 14.84 -2.93
CA ASP A 91 16.66 16.26 -3.01
C ASP A 91 15.37 16.56 -3.80
N GLN A 92 14.34 15.72 -3.62
CA GLN A 92 13.08 15.82 -4.38
C GLN A 92 11.93 16.47 -3.60
N GLY A 93 12.22 17.07 -2.43
CA GLY A 93 11.24 17.73 -1.58
C GLY A 93 10.42 16.79 -0.69
N ILE A 94 10.87 15.55 -0.51
CA ILE A 94 10.36 14.62 0.51
C ILE A 94 11.45 14.35 1.54
N ILE A 95 11.06 13.84 2.72
CA ILE A 95 11.94 13.71 3.89
C ILE A 95 13.14 12.78 3.64
N ILE A 96 12.90 11.68 2.91
CA ILE A 96 13.91 10.70 2.52
C ILE A 96 13.52 10.12 1.16
N PRO A 97 14.47 9.80 0.27
CA PRO A 97 14.16 9.13 -0.98
C PRO A 97 13.42 7.80 -0.75
N LEU A 98 12.54 7.46 -1.68
CA LEU A 98 11.86 6.17 -1.67
C LEU A 98 12.88 5.06 -1.98
N GLN A 99 13.09 4.14 -1.04
CA GLN A 99 14.14 3.12 -1.16
C GLN A 99 13.58 1.71 -1.10
N TYR A 100 12.75 1.42 -0.12
CA TYR A 100 12.30 0.05 0.16
C TYR A 100 10.79 -0.10 -0.10
N PRO A 101 10.38 -0.62 -1.27
CA PRO A 101 8.97 -0.80 -1.58
C PRO A 101 8.34 -1.86 -0.65
N VAL A 102 7.28 -1.50 0.05
CA VAL A 102 6.46 -2.44 0.82
C VAL A 102 5.32 -2.90 -0.07
N GLU A 103 5.50 -4.07 -0.67
CA GLU A 103 4.54 -4.63 -1.62
C GLU A 103 3.34 -5.30 -0.93
N LYS A 104 2.18 -5.24 -1.59
CA LYS A 104 1.02 -6.01 -1.15
C LYS A 104 1.29 -7.49 -1.42
N LYS A 105 1.30 -8.31 -0.38
CA LYS A 105 1.32 -9.77 -0.56
C LYS A 105 0.11 -10.18 -1.40
N PRO A 106 0.28 -10.99 -2.46
CA PRO A 106 -0.87 -11.53 -3.16
C PRO A 106 -1.67 -12.34 -2.14
N SER A 107 -2.91 -11.94 -1.90
CA SER A 107 -3.83 -12.72 -1.07
C SER A 107 -3.95 -14.08 -1.75
N ALA A 108 -3.43 -15.13 -1.12
CA ALA A 108 -3.81 -16.49 -1.47
C ALA A 108 -5.33 -16.51 -1.48
N ARG A 109 -5.89 -16.80 -2.66
CA ARG A 109 -7.31 -16.80 -2.92
C ARG A 109 -7.98 -17.62 -1.82
N SER A 110 -8.81 -16.98 -1.01
CA SER A 110 -9.64 -17.65 -0.01
C SER A 110 -10.55 -18.65 -0.72
N THR A 111 -10.15 -19.92 -0.78
CA THR A 111 -11.04 -21.02 -1.08
C THR A 111 -11.90 -21.27 0.15
N GLN A 112 -12.92 -20.42 0.35
CA GLN A 112 -14.09 -20.83 1.10
C GLN A 112 -14.98 -21.61 0.14
N GLY A 113 -14.99 -22.93 0.29
CA GLY A 113 -15.87 -23.84 -0.42
C GLY A 113 -16.05 -25.12 0.40
N ALA A 114 -17.27 -25.33 0.87
CA ALA A 114 -17.85 -26.57 1.41
C ALA A 114 -17.36 -27.10 2.78
N THR A 115 -18.07 -26.65 3.82
CA THR A 115 -18.66 -27.47 4.90
C THR A 115 -18.23 -28.94 4.99
N GLY A 116 -17.17 -29.23 5.74
CA GLY A 116 -16.95 -30.55 6.33
C GLY A 116 -17.72 -30.66 7.64
N ARG A 117 -18.90 -31.30 7.62
CA ARG A 117 -19.64 -31.68 8.83
C ARG A 117 -19.60 -33.21 8.97
N ARG A 118 -18.58 -33.66 9.71
CA ARG A 118 -18.48 -34.86 10.56
C ARG A 118 -18.90 -36.20 9.93
N GLU A 119 -17.89 -36.97 9.55
CA GLU A 119 -17.94 -38.43 9.50
C GLU A 119 -18.07 -38.98 10.93
N ASP A 120 -19.01 -39.89 11.14
CA ASP A 120 -19.21 -40.67 12.36
C ASP A 120 -18.38 -41.97 12.25
N PRO A 121 -17.47 -42.27 13.19
CA PRO A 121 -16.72 -43.51 13.14
C PRO A 121 -17.21 -44.54 14.17
N ASP A 122 -17.25 -45.80 13.69
CA ASP A 122 -17.22 -47.07 14.44
C ASP A 122 -18.53 -47.49 15.14
N VAL A 123 -19.04 -48.72 15.01
CA VAL A 123 -18.34 -49.98 15.28
C VAL A 123 -19.06 -51.16 14.60
N PHE A 124 -18.30 -51.92 13.81
CA PHE A 124 -18.62 -53.30 13.43
C PHE A 124 -18.21 -54.21 14.61
N LEU A 125 -19.13 -54.98 15.16
CA LEU A 125 -18.80 -56.12 16.02
C LEU A 125 -19.55 -57.35 15.49
N LYS A 126 -18.76 -58.28 14.97
CA LYS A 126 -19.18 -59.55 14.39
C LYS A 126 -18.92 -60.67 15.40
N ALA A 127 -19.78 -61.69 15.33
CA ALA A 127 -19.55 -63.10 15.74
C ALA A 127 -19.76 -63.45 17.23
N PRO A 128 -20.05 -64.73 17.55
CA PRO A 128 -20.09 -65.93 16.69
C PRO A 128 -21.49 -66.36 16.23
#